data_AF-A0A2T0KGV1-F1
#
_entry.id   AF-A0A2T0KGV1-F1
#
_cell.length_a   1.000
_cell.length_b   1.000
_cell.length_c   1.000
_cell.angle_alpha   90.00
_cell.angle_beta   90.00
_cell.angle_gamma   90.00
#
_symmetry.space_group_name_H-M   'P 1'
#
loop_
_entity.id
_entity.type
_entity.pdbx_description
1 polymer ?
#
loop_
_entity_poly.entity_id
_entity_poly.type
_entity_poly.pdbx_seq_one_letter_code
_entity_poly.pdbx_strand_id
1 'polypeptide(L)'
;MAADLRALLWNAADHGDTPHLPVVPLPAGLVLLPLTGDVIATVTGGDRGDPPVDGFYELTTPIAGWARRHSHHGTVAYLHSEFFGSGGFQAAVAWKHGDVVWGPLFTATSPGEAEDHYTVAGDHRDMAANVLLRHLGVDRGEAFDEYAAAGLQQQRWTGDW
;
A
#
# COMPACT_ATOMS: atom_id res chain seq x y z
N MET A 1 15.30 -3.76 13.72
CA MET A 1 14.67 -2.69 12.92
C MET A 1 13.28 -3.16 12.53
N ALA A 2 12.25 -2.34 12.74
CA ALA A 2 10.91 -2.64 12.23
C ALA A 2 10.96 -2.60 10.70
N ALA A 3 10.26 -3.51 10.04
CA ALA A 3 10.04 -3.39 8.61
C ALA A 3 8.87 -2.42 8.39
N ASP A 4 9.09 -1.38 7.59
CA ASP A 4 8.08 -0.38 7.22
C ASP A 4 8.02 -0.30 5.69
N LEU A 5 6.91 -0.78 5.12
CA LEU A 5 6.59 -0.69 3.71
C LEU A 5 5.48 0.36 3.51
N ARG A 6 5.79 1.43 2.78
CA ARG A 6 4.82 2.40 2.29
C ARG A 6 4.90 2.45 0.78
N ALA A 7 3.80 2.12 0.10
CA ALA A 7 3.81 2.02 -1.34
C ALA A 7 2.46 2.34 -1.99
N LEU A 8 2.53 2.73 -3.25
CA LEU A 8 1.41 2.63 -4.18
C LEU A 8 1.54 1.36 -5.02
N LEU A 9 0.41 0.70 -5.30
CA LEU A 9 0.31 -0.55 -6.04
C LEU A 9 -0.69 -0.40 -7.18
N TRP A 10 -0.39 -0.98 -8.34
CA TRP A 10 -1.33 -1.06 -9.47
C TRP A 10 -1.00 -2.24 -10.39
N ASN A 11 -1.93 -2.60 -11.28
CA ASN A 11 -1.68 -3.59 -12.33
C ASN A 11 -0.87 -2.97 -13.47
N ALA A 12 0.23 -3.60 -13.87
CA ALA A 12 1.10 -3.15 -14.95
C ALA A 12 0.35 -2.98 -16.29
N ALA A 13 -0.69 -3.77 -16.53
CA ALA A 13 -1.48 -3.71 -17.76
C ALA A 13 -2.40 -2.48 -17.83
N ASP A 14 -2.74 -1.88 -16.69
CA ASP A 14 -3.71 -0.79 -16.61
C ASP A 14 -3.05 0.60 -16.79
N HIS A 15 -1.74 0.67 -16.56
CA HIS A 15 -1.01 1.94 -16.56
C HIS A 15 0.10 1.89 -17.60
N GLY A 16 0.13 2.92 -18.46
CA GLY A 16 1.22 3.08 -19.42
C GLY A 16 2.56 3.33 -18.73
N ASP A 17 3.62 3.49 -19.52
CA ASP A 17 4.95 3.80 -19.01
C ASP A 17 4.88 5.06 -18.12
N THR A 18 5.11 4.92 -16.81
CA THR A 18 5.18 6.04 -15.86
C THR A 18 6.59 6.63 -15.94
N PRO A 19 6.83 7.70 -16.71
CA PRO A 19 8.18 8.17 -16.93
C PRO A 19 8.69 8.78 -15.62
N HIS A 20 9.90 8.39 -15.20
CA HIS A 20 10.68 8.97 -14.09
C HIS A 20 10.34 8.55 -12.66
N LEU A 21 9.54 7.51 -12.42
CA LEU A 21 9.34 6.96 -11.07
C LEU A 21 10.05 5.59 -10.90
N PRO A 22 10.76 5.35 -9.78
CA PRO A 22 11.48 4.11 -9.52
C PRO A 22 10.53 2.98 -9.13
N VAL A 23 9.80 2.47 -10.12
CA VAL A 23 8.82 1.39 -9.93
C VAL A 23 9.47 0.02 -9.90
N VAL A 24 8.85 -0.89 -9.16
CA VAL A 24 9.29 -2.28 -8.96
C VAL A 24 8.24 -3.21 -9.56
N PRO A 25 8.57 -3.93 -10.64
CA PRO A 25 7.71 -5.00 -11.12
C PRO A 25 7.61 -6.09 -10.04
N LEU A 26 6.39 -6.49 -9.73
CA LEU A 26 6.07 -7.56 -8.81
C LEU A 26 5.47 -8.75 -9.57
N PRO A 27 5.47 -9.95 -8.96
CA PRO A 27 4.62 -11.05 -9.41
C PRO A 27 3.13 -10.65 -9.54
N ALA A 28 2.36 -11.54 -10.17
CA ALA A 28 0.93 -11.32 -10.45
C ALA A 28 0.61 -10.09 -11.32
N GLY A 29 1.61 -9.56 -12.05
CA GLY A 29 1.42 -8.41 -12.94
C GLY A 29 1.25 -7.08 -12.19
N LEU A 30 1.63 -7.03 -10.91
CA LEU A 30 1.61 -5.81 -10.11
C LEU A 30 2.87 -4.97 -10.33
N VAL A 31 2.72 -3.68 -10.06
CA VAL A 31 3.81 -2.72 -9.94
C VAL A 31 3.72 -2.06 -8.58
N LEU A 32 4.88 -1.88 -7.94
CA LEU A 32 5.04 -1.19 -6.68
C LEU A 32 5.83 0.09 -6.87
N LEU A 33 5.31 1.21 -6.39
CA LEU A 33 6.03 2.46 -6.24
C LEU A 33 6.34 2.69 -4.76
N PRO A 34 7.60 2.54 -4.33
CA PRO A 34 7.97 2.78 -2.94
C PRO A 34 7.85 4.27 -2.63
N LEU A 35 7.14 4.63 -1.55
CA LEU A 35 6.96 6.02 -1.14
C LEU A 35 8.15 6.48 -0.28
N THR A 36 9.33 6.56 -0.91
CA THR A 36 10.53 7.16 -0.31
C THR A 36 10.40 8.68 -0.26
N GLY A 37 11.27 9.37 0.48
CA GLY A 37 11.26 10.83 0.57
C GLY A 37 11.36 11.52 -0.80
N ASP A 38 12.20 11.00 -1.70
CA ASP A 38 12.39 11.52 -3.06
C ASP A 38 11.20 11.22 -3.97
N VAL A 39 10.62 10.01 -3.86
CA VAL A 39 9.40 9.67 -4.59
C VAL A 39 8.23 10.53 -4.13
N ILE A 40 8.05 10.73 -2.83
CA ILE A 40 7.02 11.61 -2.29
C ILE A 40 7.23 13.02 -2.83
N ALA A 41 8.43 13.59 -2.74
CA ALA A 41 8.71 14.92 -3.26
C ALA A 41 8.42 15.03 -4.77
N THR A 42 8.69 13.98 -5.55
CA THR A 42 8.40 13.94 -6.98
C THR A 42 6.89 13.87 -7.25
N VAL A 43 6.20 12.94 -6.58
CA VAL A 43 4.75 12.69 -6.72
C VAL A 43 3.93 13.92 -6.31
N THR A 44 4.38 14.65 -5.30
CA THR A 44 3.67 15.80 -4.75
C THR A 44 4.19 17.14 -5.28
N GLY A 45 5.25 17.15 -6.09
CA GLY A 45 5.89 18.40 -6.56
C GLY A 45 6.53 19.21 -5.42
N GLY A 46 6.96 18.54 -4.35
CA GLY A 46 7.54 19.14 -3.14
C GLY A 46 6.51 19.59 -2.10
N ASP A 47 5.21 19.51 -2.41
CA ASP A 47 4.15 19.79 -1.45
C ASP A 47 4.00 18.62 -0.47
N ARG A 48 4.39 18.81 0.79
CA ARG A 48 4.16 17.78 1.81
C ARG A 48 2.69 17.74 2.27
N GLY A 49 1.92 18.80 1.98
CA GLY A 49 0.50 18.90 2.28
C GLY A 49 0.15 19.07 3.76
N ASP A 50 -1.16 19.06 3.98
CA ASP A 50 -1.88 18.97 5.26
C ASP A 50 -1.55 17.68 6.04
N PRO A 51 -2.01 17.55 7.30
CA PRO A 51 -1.91 16.29 8.05
C PRO A 51 -2.38 15.05 7.25
N PRO A 52 -1.97 13.84 7.67
CA PRO A 52 -2.42 12.60 7.07
C PRO A 52 -3.94 12.55 6.88
N VAL A 53 -4.38 11.89 5.82
CA VAL A 53 -5.79 11.56 5.58
C VAL A 53 -6.32 10.82 6.80
N ASP A 54 -7.50 11.21 7.29
CA ASP A 54 -8.12 10.68 8.50
C ASP A 54 -7.94 9.15 8.66
N GLY A 55 -7.39 8.75 9.80
CA GLY A 55 -7.14 7.36 10.18
C GLY A 55 -5.84 6.74 9.64
N PHE A 56 -5.18 7.37 8.66
CA PHE A 56 -3.86 6.93 8.20
C PHE A 56 -2.74 7.62 8.96
N TYR A 57 -1.65 6.89 9.21
CA TYR A 57 -0.43 7.49 9.77
C TYR A 57 0.35 8.33 8.74
N GLU A 58 0.46 7.83 7.50
CA GLU A 58 1.47 8.31 6.55
C GLU A 58 0.92 8.68 5.16
N LEU A 59 -0.36 8.39 4.89
CA LEU A 59 -1.00 8.79 3.64
C LEU A 59 -1.41 10.27 3.70
N THR A 60 -0.70 11.15 3.00
CA THR A 60 -1.04 12.59 2.94
C THR A 60 -2.03 12.91 1.81
N THR A 61 -2.71 14.04 1.93
CA THR A 61 -3.65 14.53 0.90
C THR A 61 -3.01 14.66 -0.50
N PRO A 62 -1.78 15.18 -0.66
CA PRO A 62 -1.12 15.21 -1.97
C PRO A 62 -0.88 13.82 -2.58
N ILE A 63 -0.46 12.83 -1.78
CA ILE A 63 -0.25 11.45 -2.24
C ILE A 63 -1.60 10.83 -2.66
N ALA A 64 -2.63 10.96 -1.82
CA ALA A 64 -3.97 10.48 -2.15
C ALA A 64 -4.53 11.17 -3.40
N GLY A 65 -4.30 12.48 -3.56
CA GLY A 65 -4.69 13.24 -4.73
C GLY A 65 -3.99 12.78 -6.00
N TRP A 66 -2.70 12.43 -5.93
CA TRP A 66 -1.98 11.81 -7.03
C TRP A 66 -2.56 10.44 -7.39
N ALA A 67 -2.77 9.58 -6.39
CA ALA A 67 -3.32 8.24 -6.59
C ALA A 67 -4.71 8.29 -7.24
N ARG A 68 -5.59 9.19 -6.79
CA ARG A 68 -6.91 9.44 -7.39
C ARG A 68 -6.81 9.83 -8.86
N ARG A 69 -5.96 10.79 -9.21
CA ARG A 69 -5.77 11.22 -10.61
C ARG A 69 -5.22 10.07 -11.47
N HIS A 70 -4.23 9.34 -10.96
CA HIS A 70 -3.64 8.23 -11.70
C HIS A 70 -4.64 7.08 -11.87
N SER A 71 -5.57 6.92 -10.92
CA SER A 71 -6.59 5.87 -10.96
C SER A 71 -7.61 5.96 -12.11
N HIS A 72 -7.55 7.00 -12.94
CA HIS A 72 -8.34 7.08 -14.17
C HIS A 72 -7.89 6.09 -15.25
N HIS A 73 -6.65 5.58 -15.17
CA HIS A 73 -6.14 4.57 -16.12
C HIS A 73 -6.36 3.14 -15.62
N GLY A 74 -6.53 2.96 -14.31
CA GLY A 74 -6.95 1.72 -13.67
C GLY A 74 -6.83 1.80 -12.17
N THR A 75 -7.01 0.69 -11.46
CA THR A 75 -6.98 0.73 -9.99
C THR A 75 -5.59 1.15 -9.49
N VAL A 76 -5.54 2.07 -8.53
CA VAL A 76 -4.34 2.43 -7.78
C VAL A 76 -4.64 2.26 -6.30
N ALA A 77 -3.80 1.53 -5.59
CA ALA A 77 -3.95 1.28 -4.18
C ALA A 77 -2.80 1.84 -3.37
N TYR A 78 -3.07 2.27 -2.15
CA TYR A 78 -2.07 2.57 -1.14
C TYR A 78 -1.99 1.43 -0.13
N LEU A 79 -0.77 1.11 0.28
CA LEU A 79 -0.48 0.16 1.34
C LEU A 79 0.58 0.74 2.29
N HIS A 80 0.24 0.77 3.57
CA HIS A 80 1.19 0.90 4.68
C HIS A 80 1.21 -0.42 5.45
N SER A 81 2.37 -1.02 5.59
CA SER A 81 2.57 -2.22 6.38
C SER A 81 3.77 -2.08 7.28
N GLU A 82 3.54 -2.10 8.58
CA GLU A 82 4.59 -2.16 9.59
C GLU A 82 4.67 -3.58 10.18
N PHE A 83 5.87 -4.11 10.32
CA PHE A 83 6.14 -5.35 11.04
C PHE A 83 7.27 -5.15 12.05
N PHE A 84 6.97 -5.41 13.32
CA PHE A 84 7.94 -5.47 14.39
C PHE A 84 7.87 -6.84 15.09
N GLY A 85 8.84 -7.71 14.77
CA GLY A 85 8.83 -9.09 15.24
C GLY A 85 7.65 -9.87 14.63
N SER A 86 6.76 -10.38 15.47
CA SER A 86 5.49 -11.01 15.05
C SER A 86 4.31 -10.04 15.02
N GLY A 87 4.51 -8.79 15.44
CA GLY A 87 3.46 -7.80 15.64
C GLY A 87 3.48 -6.67 14.59
N GLY A 88 2.41 -5.90 14.49
CA GLY A 88 2.35 -4.70 13.66
C GLY A 88 0.97 -4.35 13.13
N PHE A 89 0.90 -3.26 12.37
CA PHE A 89 -0.34 -2.80 11.78
C PHE A 89 -0.21 -2.65 10.26
N GLN A 90 -1.37 -2.62 9.61
CA GLN A 90 -1.50 -2.36 8.20
C GLN A 90 -2.67 -1.45 7.92
N ALA A 91 -2.49 -0.53 6.98
CA ALA A 91 -3.51 0.38 6.49
C ALA A 91 -3.52 0.36 4.97
N ALA A 92 -4.71 0.29 4.36
CA ALA A 92 -4.84 0.20 2.92
C ALA A 92 -6.12 0.86 2.38
N VAL A 93 -6.06 1.35 1.15
CA VAL A 93 -7.21 1.93 0.42
C VAL A 93 -6.93 1.86 -1.08
N ALA A 94 -7.97 1.73 -1.91
CA ALA A 94 -7.83 1.73 -3.36
C ALA A 94 -8.81 2.69 -4.05
N TRP A 95 -8.33 3.29 -5.14
CA TRP A 95 -9.09 4.21 -5.98
C TRP A 95 -9.23 3.67 -7.41
N LYS A 96 -10.34 4.01 -8.05
CA LYS A 96 -10.57 3.82 -9.49
C LYS A 96 -11.46 4.95 -10.01
N HIS A 97 -11.07 5.54 -11.14
CA HIS A 97 -11.72 6.73 -11.72
C HIS A 97 -11.84 7.93 -10.75
N GLY A 98 -10.89 8.05 -9.81
CA GLY A 98 -10.85 9.14 -8.84
C GLY A 98 -11.62 8.86 -7.53
N ASP A 99 -12.45 7.82 -7.50
CA ASP A 99 -13.27 7.45 -6.35
C ASP A 99 -12.64 6.31 -5.54
N VAL A 100 -12.89 6.28 -4.23
CA VAL A 100 -12.54 5.13 -3.38
C VAL A 100 -13.43 3.95 -3.77
N VAL A 101 -12.82 2.84 -4.19
CA VAL A 101 -13.53 1.62 -4.58
C VAL A 101 -13.33 0.46 -3.60
N TRP A 102 -12.35 0.58 -2.71
CA TRP A 102 -12.09 -0.38 -1.65
C TRP A 102 -11.37 0.28 -0.47
N GLY A 103 -11.71 -0.15 0.75
CA GLY A 103 -11.21 0.45 1.99
C GLY A 103 -11.86 1.81 2.33
N PRO A 104 -11.25 2.59 3.24
CA PRO A 104 -10.00 2.27 3.94
C PRO A 104 -10.18 1.08 4.90
N LEU A 105 -9.11 0.29 5.07
CA LEU A 105 -9.06 -0.82 6.00
C LEU A 105 -7.83 -0.68 6.90
N PHE A 106 -8.04 -0.78 8.21
CA PHE A 106 -7.04 -0.61 9.26
C PHE A 106 -7.02 -1.87 10.14
N THR A 107 -5.92 -2.61 10.11
CA THR A 107 -5.80 -3.88 10.85
C THR A 107 -4.52 -3.93 11.67
N ALA A 108 -4.57 -4.53 12.85
CA ALA A 108 -3.42 -4.82 13.69
C ALA A 108 -3.36 -6.32 14.02
N THR A 109 -2.21 -6.82 14.44
CA THR A 109 -2.09 -8.22 14.86
C THR A 109 -2.45 -8.43 16.33
N SER A 110 -2.34 -7.39 17.16
CA SER A 110 -2.76 -7.44 18.56
C SER A 110 -3.25 -6.07 19.09
N PRO A 111 -4.03 -6.05 20.20
CA PRO A 111 -4.51 -4.80 20.78
C PRO A 111 -3.36 -3.89 21.23
N GLY A 112 -3.45 -2.59 20.92
CA GLY A 112 -2.47 -1.58 21.34
C GLY A 112 -1.24 -1.44 20.43
N GLU A 113 -1.19 -2.16 19.31
CA GLU A 113 -0.13 -1.99 18.29
C GLU A 113 -0.35 -0.73 17.42
N ALA A 114 -1.57 -0.25 17.35
CA ALA A 114 -1.96 0.97 16.63
C ALA A 114 -3.11 1.67 17.37
N GLU A 115 -3.57 2.78 16.81
CA GLU A 115 -4.72 3.55 17.31
C GLU A 115 -6.01 2.73 17.41
N ASP A 116 -6.93 3.17 18.26
CA ASP A 116 -8.13 2.43 18.65
C ASP A 116 -9.07 2.06 17.48
N HIS A 117 -8.97 2.74 16.34
CA HIS A 117 -9.76 2.42 15.14
C HIS A 117 -9.19 1.24 14.34
N TYR A 118 -7.98 0.78 14.63
CA TYR A 118 -7.43 -0.43 14.03
C TYR A 118 -8.08 -1.67 14.64
N THR A 119 -8.55 -2.57 13.77
CA THR A 119 -9.17 -3.83 14.21
C THR A 119 -8.14 -4.94 14.28
N VAL A 120 -8.15 -5.73 15.36
CA VAL A 120 -7.29 -6.91 15.46
C VAL A 120 -7.77 -7.98 14.48
N ALA A 121 -6.94 -8.35 13.52
CA ALA A 121 -7.24 -9.43 12.60
C ALA A 121 -7.10 -10.79 13.31
N GLY A 122 -8.10 -11.66 13.14
CA GLY A 122 -8.06 -13.02 13.71
C GLY A 122 -7.06 -13.94 12.99
N ASP A 123 -6.74 -13.62 11.75
CA ASP A 123 -5.78 -14.33 10.90
C ASP A 123 -4.96 -13.32 10.08
N HIS A 124 -3.68 -13.60 9.85
CA HIS A 124 -2.80 -12.78 9.01
C HIS A 124 -3.32 -12.57 7.58
N ARG A 125 -4.14 -13.49 7.05
CA ARG A 125 -4.79 -13.37 5.73
C ARG A 125 -5.94 -12.36 5.68
N ASP A 126 -6.42 -11.94 6.85
CA ASP A 126 -7.41 -10.89 7.02
C ASP A 126 -6.79 -9.52 7.30
N MET A 127 -5.46 -9.45 7.42
CA MET A 127 -4.74 -8.18 7.50
C MET A 127 -4.89 -7.39 6.20
N ALA A 128 -4.89 -6.06 6.31
CA ALA A 128 -5.28 -5.13 5.24
C ALA A 128 -4.51 -5.37 3.93
N ALA A 129 -3.23 -5.73 3.98
CA ALA A 129 -2.43 -6.02 2.80
C ALA A 129 -2.96 -7.25 2.03
N ASN A 130 -3.23 -8.36 2.72
CA ASN A 130 -3.70 -9.59 2.07
C ASN A 130 -5.10 -9.40 1.48
N VAL A 131 -5.99 -8.69 2.19
CA VAL A 131 -7.34 -8.39 1.67
C VAL A 131 -7.27 -7.45 0.46
N LEU A 132 -6.40 -6.44 0.50
CA LEU A 132 -6.18 -5.52 -0.63
C LEU A 132 -5.64 -6.28 -1.86
N LEU A 133 -4.65 -7.14 -1.68
CA LEU A 133 -4.03 -7.87 -2.79
C LEU A 133 -5.04 -8.80 -3.47
N ARG A 134 -5.90 -9.46 -2.70
CA ARG A 134 -7.05 -10.21 -3.25
C ARG A 134 -7.97 -9.31 -4.07
N HIS A 135 -8.27 -8.10 -3.58
CA HIS A 135 -9.07 -7.14 -4.33
C HIS A 135 -8.40 -6.72 -5.66
N LEU A 136 -7.07 -6.62 -5.68
CA LEU A 136 -6.29 -6.33 -6.90
C LEU A 136 -6.18 -7.54 -7.85
N GLY A 137 -6.70 -8.71 -7.46
CA GLY A 137 -6.71 -9.92 -8.29
C GLY A 137 -5.53 -10.86 -8.03
N VAL A 138 -4.75 -10.65 -6.96
CA VAL A 138 -3.69 -11.58 -6.57
C VAL A 138 -4.31 -12.86 -6.04
N ASP A 139 -4.03 -13.97 -6.72
CA ASP A 139 -4.26 -15.32 -6.21
C ASP A 139 -2.99 -15.82 -5.50
N ARG A 140 -3.14 -16.34 -4.28
CA ARG A 140 -2.02 -16.90 -3.54
C ARG A 140 -1.45 -18.18 -4.17
N GLY A 141 -2.29 -18.95 -4.87
CA GLY A 141 -1.93 -20.29 -5.36
C GLY A 141 -1.33 -21.18 -4.26
N GLU A 142 -0.10 -21.63 -4.49
CA GLU A 142 0.66 -22.45 -3.54
C GLU A 142 1.46 -21.63 -2.51
N ALA A 143 1.49 -20.30 -2.63
CA ALA A 143 2.14 -19.44 -1.64
C ALA A 143 1.35 -19.43 -0.32
N PHE A 144 2.05 -19.01 0.74
CA PHE A 144 1.50 -18.92 2.09
C PHE A 144 0.26 -18.00 2.15
N ASP A 145 0.39 -16.80 1.61
CA ASP A 145 -0.66 -15.80 1.49
C ASP A 145 -0.46 -14.92 0.25
N GLU A 146 -1.37 -13.96 0.05
CA GLU A 146 -1.34 -13.05 -1.09
C GLU A 146 -0.14 -12.08 -1.03
N TYR A 147 0.31 -11.71 0.16
CA TYR A 147 1.52 -10.90 0.39
C TYR A 147 2.78 -11.61 -0.11
N ALA A 148 2.90 -12.91 0.19
CA ALA A 148 3.98 -13.75 -0.32
C ALA A 148 3.87 -13.94 -1.85
N ALA A 149 2.66 -14.20 -2.35
CA ALA A 149 2.43 -14.38 -3.78
C ALA A 149 2.77 -13.12 -4.60
N ALA A 150 2.47 -11.93 -4.06
CA ALA A 150 2.83 -10.65 -4.65
C ALA A 150 4.32 -10.28 -4.49
N GLY A 151 5.12 -11.13 -3.85
CA GLY A 151 6.57 -10.89 -3.67
C GLY A 151 6.92 -9.81 -2.63
N LEU A 152 5.95 -9.28 -1.90
CA LEU A 152 6.17 -8.19 -0.94
C LEU A 152 7.03 -8.60 0.26
N GLN A 153 7.15 -9.90 0.53
CA GLN A 153 8.09 -10.41 1.54
C GLN A 153 9.55 -10.09 1.26
N GLN A 154 9.90 -9.76 0.01
CA GLN A 154 11.24 -9.33 -0.39
C GLN A 154 11.40 -7.81 -0.33
N GLN A 155 10.29 -7.07 -0.16
CA GLN A 155 10.20 -5.61 -0.21
C GLN A 155 9.82 -5.02 1.15
N ARG A 156 10.46 -5.51 2.21
CA ARG A 156 10.05 -5.21 3.58
C ARG A 156 10.41 -3.79 4.04
N TRP A 157 11.42 -3.17 3.43
CA TRP A 157 11.98 -1.90 3.88
C TRP A 157 11.94 -0.86 2.78
N THR A 158 11.16 0.20 2.97
CA THR A 158 11.14 1.34 2.03
C THR A 158 12.39 2.24 2.16
N GLY A 159 13.10 2.19 3.29
CA GLY A 159 14.24 3.06 3.59
C GLY A 159 15.56 2.71 2.90
N ASP A 160 15.66 1.50 2.33
CA ASP A 160 16.86 1.00 1.64
C ASP A 160 16.84 1.26 0.12
N TRP A 161 15.83 2.02 -0.36
CA TRP A 161 15.51 2.26 -1.77
C TRP A 161 15.93 3.64 -2.24
#